data_AF-A0A2V8GW72-F1
#
_entry.id   AF-A0A2V8GW72-F1
#
_cell.length_a   1.000
_cell.length_b   1.000
_cell.length_c   1.000
_cell.angle_alpha   90.00
_cell.angle_beta   90.00
_cell.angle_gamma   90.00
#
_symmetry.space_group_name_H-M   'P 1'
#
loop_
_entity.id
_entity.type
_entity.pdbx_description
1 polymer ?
#
loop_
_entity_poly.entity_id
_entity_poly.type
_entity_poly.pdbx_seq_one_letter_code
_entity_poly.pdbx_strand_id
1 'polypeptide(L)'
;MKLSVRIRLSLLLAALAAAVASAAAQQYAIPPNVAAAKLEDVVPVDPQITVGRLPNGLRYYIRANQIPQARAELRLVVNAGSVLEEEDQRGLAHFVEHMSFNGTLHFPGLDVVNFMQSLGMRFGAHVNANT
;
A
#
# COMPACT_ATOMS: atom_id res chain seq x y z
N MET A 1 4.45 -1.85 59.00
CA MET A 1 4.61 -0.40 58.68
C MET A 1 3.67 -0.02 57.56
N LYS A 2 2.65 0.82 57.81
CA LYS A 2 1.74 1.31 56.75
C LYS A 2 2.31 2.61 56.17
N LEU A 3 2.79 2.57 54.92
CA LEU A 3 3.24 3.76 54.20
C LEU A 3 2.10 4.79 54.08
N SER A 4 2.41 6.07 54.31
CA SER A 4 1.44 7.16 54.22
C SER A 4 0.95 7.37 52.78
N VAL A 5 -0.29 7.85 52.62
CA VAL A 5 -0.94 8.09 51.32
C VAL A 5 -0.10 8.97 50.41
N ARG A 6 0.62 9.95 50.97
CA ARG A 6 1.53 10.84 50.24
C ARG A 6 2.67 10.07 49.57
N ILE A 7 3.27 9.10 50.27
CA ILE A 7 4.36 8.29 49.72
C ILE A 7 3.84 7.39 48.60
N ARG A 8 2.64 6.83 48.73
CA ARG A 8 2.03 6.00 47.68
C ARG A 8 1.70 6.82 46.42
N LEU A 9 1.21 8.04 46.58
CA LEU A 9 0.88 8.92 45.46
C LEU A 9 2.13 9.41 44.72
N SER A 10 3.20 9.75 45.45
CA SER A 10 4.50 10.09 44.86
C SER A 10 5.12 8.92 44.10
N LEU A 11 5.01 7.70 44.64
CA LEU A 11 5.47 6.48 43.95
C LEU A 11 4.65 6.18 42.69
N LEU A 12 3.33 6.42 42.70
CA LEU A 12 2.47 6.27 41.53
C LEU A 12 2.78 7.30 40.44
N LEU A 13 3.02 8.57 40.81
CA LEU A 13 3.40 9.60 39.84
C LEU A 13 4.77 9.32 39.22
N ALA A 14 5.74 8.86 40.03
CA ALA A 14 7.06 8.47 39.52
C ALA A 14 6.98 7.27 38.58
N ALA A 15 6.15 6.27 38.90
CA ALA A 15 5.91 5.12 38.03
C ALA A 15 5.22 5.51 36.71
N LEU A 16 4.25 6.44 36.77
CA LEU A 16 3.56 6.94 35.58
C LEU A 16 4.50 7.77 34.68
N ALA A 17 5.33 8.63 35.27
CA ALA A 17 6.34 9.40 34.53
C ALA A 17 7.38 8.49 33.86
N ALA A 18 7.81 7.43 34.54
CA ALA A 18 8.72 6.44 33.97
C ALA A 18 8.07 5.64 32.81
N ALA A 19 6.79 5.28 32.93
CA ALA A 19 6.05 4.60 31.87
C ALA A 19 5.89 5.47 30.61
N VAL A 20 5.57 6.76 30.77
CA VAL A 20 5.43 7.70 29.65
C VAL A 20 6.77 7.97 28.96
N ALA A 21 7.88 8.03 29.70
CA ALA A 21 9.21 8.15 29.12
C ALA A 21 9.62 6.90 28.31
N SER A 22 9.21 5.70 28.75
CA SER A 22 9.51 4.44 28.02
C SER A 22 8.72 4.30 26.71
N ALA A 23 7.50 4.83 26.64
CA ALA A 23 6.68 4.79 25.43
C ALA A 23 7.15 5.80 24.35
N ALA A 24 7.75 6.91 24.76
CA ALA A 24 8.33 7.90 23.85
C ALA A 24 9.74 7.52 23.35
N ALA A 25 10.43 6.61 24.05
CA ALA A 25 11.79 6.19 23.76
C ALA A 25 11.89 4.75 23.23
N GLN A 26 10.81 4.21 22.65
CA GLN A 26 10.91 3.00 21.84
C GLN A 26 11.58 3.37 20.52
N GLN A 27 12.89 3.60 20.59
CA GLN A 27 13.77 3.60 19.43
C GLN A 27 13.49 2.29 18.70
N TYR A 28 13.08 2.38 17.43
CA TYR A 28 13.13 1.24 16.54
C TYR A 28 14.58 0.73 16.60
N ALA A 29 14.81 -0.34 17.34
CA ALA A 29 16.10 -0.99 17.39
C ALA A 29 16.36 -1.44 15.96
N ILE A 30 17.28 -0.73 15.28
CA ILE A 30 17.79 -1.16 14.00
C ILE A 30 18.35 -2.57 14.28
N PRO A 31 17.80 -3.63 13.66
CA PRO A 31 18.29 -4.97 13.92
C PRO A 31 19.80 -4.98 13.67
N PRO A 32 20.59 -5.70 14.48
CA PRO A 32 22.05 -5.64 14.43
C PRO A 32 22.66 -6.05 13.08
N ASN A 33 21.84 -6.52 12.11
CA ASN A 33 22.29 -6.90 10.77
C ASN A 33 22.26 -5.77 9.72
N VAL A 34 21.71 -4.58 9.98
CA VAL A 34 21.62 -3.53 8.94
C VAL A 34 23.00 -2.92 8.64
N ALA A 35 23.98 -3.08 9.54
CA ALA A 35 25.34 -2.58 9.36
C ALA A 35 26.23 -3.43 8.42
N ALA A 36 25.73 -4.55 7.89
CA ALA A 36 26.51 -5.47 7.05
C ALA A 36 26.03 -5.61 5.61
N ALA A 37 24.95 -4.92 5.22
CA ALA A 37 24.43 -4.97 3.85
C ALA A 37 25.33 -4.16 2.92
N LYS A 38 25.81 -4.80 1.85
CA LYS A 38 26.55 -4.14 0.79
C LYS A 38 25.59 -3.51 -0.22
N LEU A 39 26.07 -2.55 -1.03
CA LEU A 39 25.23 -1.90 -2.04
C LEU A 39 24.75 -2.87 -3.13
N GLU A 40 25.49 -3.95 -3.34
CA GLU A 40 25.18 -4.98 -4.32
C GLU A 40 24.19 -6.04 -3.81
N ASP A 41 23.92 -6.05 -2.50
CA ASP A 41 23.06 -7.06 -1.89
C ASP A 41 21.63 -6.88 -2.41
N VAL A 42 21.06 -7.98 -2.91
CA VAL A 42 19.67 -7.99 -3.36
C VAL A 42 18.77 -7.89 -2.13
N VAL A 43 17.96 -6.83 -2.07
CA VAL A 43 16.93 -6.70 -1.05
C VAL A 43 15.93 -7.85 -1.25
N PRO A 44 15.75 -8.74 -0.26
CA PRO A 44 14.81 -9.83 -0.38
C PRO A 44 13.38 -9.29 -0.45
N VAL A 45 12.53 -9.95 -1.23
CA VAL A 45 11.10 -9.69 -1.22
C VAL A 45 10.52 -10.14 0.12
N ASP A 46 9.57 -9.38 0.67
CA ASP A 46 8.84 -9.77 1.87
C ASP A 46 8.25 -11.19 1.69
N PRO A 47 8.56 -12.16 2.58
CA PRO A 47 8.10 -13.54 2.45
C PRO A 47 6.57 -13.68 2.55
N GLN A 48 5.86 -12.65 3.03
CA GLN A 48 4.39 -12.62 3.01
C GLN A 48 3.81 -12.33 1.61
N ILE A 49 4.65 -11.94 0.65
CA ILE A 49 4.22 -11.66 -0.72
C ILE A 49 4.36 -12.94 -1.55
N THR A 50 3.24 -13.45 -2.04
CA THR A 50 3.22 -14.50 -3.06
C THR A 50 3.52 -13.87 -4.42
N VAL A 51 4.61 -14.28 -5.05
CA VAL A 51 5.02 -13.83 -6.39
C VAL A 51 4.88 -15.00 -7.35
N GLY A 52 4.31 -14.75 -8.52
CA GLY A 52 4.22 -15.77 -9.55
C GLY A 52 4.03 -15.21 -10.95
N ARG A 53 3.92 -16.12 -11.91
CA ARG A 53 3.70 -15.81 -13.32
C ARG A 53 2.72 -16.82 -13.92
N LEU A 54 1.72 -16.31 -14.63
CA LEU A 54 0.78 -17.13 -15.38
C LEU A 54 1.39 -17.66 -16.68
N PRO A 55 0.84 -18.71 -17.30
CA PRO A 55 1.36 -19.25 -18.57
C PRO A 55 1.43 -18.23 -19.71
N ASN A 56 0.55 -17.22 -19.70
CA ASN A 56 0.54 -16.12 -20.68
C ASN A 56 1.60 -15.03 -20.40
N GLY A 57 2.42 -15.20 -19.36
CA GLY A 57 3.47 -14.25 -19.01
C GLY A 57 3.07 -13.17 -18.00
N LEU A 58 1.79 -13.04 -17.61
CA LEU A 58 1.39 -12.04 -16.61
C LEU A 58 2.03 -12.36 -15.25
N ARG A 59 2.77 -11.39 -14.70
CA ARG A 59 3.30 -11.47 -13.33
C ARG A 59 2.26 -10.99 -12.33
N TYR A 60 2.18 -11.62 -11.18
CA TYR A 60 1.32 -11.19 -10.08
C TYR A 60 2.07 -11.18 -8.75
N TYR A 61 1.60 -10.30 -7.87
CA TYR A 61 2.06 -10.11 -6.50
C TYR A 61 0.81 -10.10 -5.61
N ILE A 62 0.76 -10.97 -4.61
CA ILE A 62 -0.40 -11.08 -3.71
C ILE A 62 0.11 -10.98 -2.28
N ARG A 63 -0.49 -10.07 -1.50
CA ARG A 63 -0.23 -9.94 -0.06
C ARG A 63 -1.55 -9.89 0.69
N ALA A 64 -1.69 -10.74 1.71
CA ALA A 64 -2.83 -10.68 2.61
C ALA A 64 -2.69 -9.47 3.54
N ASN A 65 -3.76 -8.70 3.67
CA ASN A 65 -3.85 -7.59 4.61
C ASN A 65 -5.15 -7.71 5.41
N GLN A 66 -5.06 -7.56 6.73
CA GLN A 66 -6.21 -7.71 7.62
C GLN A 66 -6.90 -6.37 7.93
N ILE A 67 -6.25 -5.23 7.66
CA ILE A 67 -6.75 -3.91 8.03
C ILE A 67 -6.63 -2.94 6.86
N PRO A 68 -7.73 -2.31 6.39
CA PRO A 68 -9.11 -2.52 6.84
C PRO A 68 -9.66 -3.92 6.51
N GLN A 69 -10.49 -4.46 7.39
CA GLN A 69 -11.12 -5.77 7.19
C GLN A 69 -12.09 -5.77 6.01
N ALA A 70 -12.29 -6.95 5.42
CA ALA A 70 -13.24 -7.19 4.34
C ALA A 70 -13.06 -6.28 3.12
N ARG A 71 -11.80 -5.96 2.78
CA ARG A 71 -11.45 -5.18 1.60
C ARG A 71 -10.33 -5.85 0.82
N ALA A 72 -10.35 -5.64 -0.49
CA ALA A 72 -9.28 -6.00 -1.40
C ALA A 72 -8.92 -4.78 -2.25
N GLU A 73 -7.64 -4.66 -2.56
CA GLU A 73 -7.13 -3.70 -3.52
C GLU A 73 -6.59 -4.48 -4.72
N LEU A 74 -7.03 -4.11 -5.92
CA LEU A 74 -6.59 -4.71 -7.16
C LEU A 74 -5.94 -3.63 -8.01
N ARG A 75 -4.74 -3.93 -8.53
CA ARG A 75 -4.01 -3.04 -9.43
C ARG A 75 -3.56 -3.83 -10.65
N LEU A 76 -3.85 -3.29 -11.83
CA LEU A 76 -3.22 -3.72 -13.07
C LEU A 76 -2.10 -2.73 -13.37
N VAL A 77 -0.87 -3.22 -13.42
CA VAL A 77 0.30 -2.41 -13.76
C VAL A 77 0.72 -2.73 -15.18
N VAL A 78 0.64 -1.74 -16.06
CA VAL A 78 1.18 -1.82 -17.42
C VAL A 78 2.57 -1.21 -17.38
N ASN A 79 3.58 -2.00 -17.76
CA ASN A 79 4.97 -1.53 -17.79
C ASN A 79 5.26 -0.73 -19.08
N ALA A 80 4.46 0.31 -19.31
CA ALA A 80 4.57 1.26 -20.40
C ALA A 80 3.96 2.60 -19.96
N GLY A 81 4.48 3.70 -20.51
CA GLY A 81 4.03 5.06 -20.19
C GLY A 81 4.62 6.06 -21.19
N SER A 82 4.46 7.36 -20.92
CA SER A 82 4.83 8.44 -21.86
C SER A 82 6.32 8.46 -22.26
N VAL A 83 7.21 7.91 -21.43
CA VAL A 83 8.64 7.78 -21.77
C VAL A 83 8.91 6.89 -23.01
N LEU A 84 7.94 6.07 -23.39
CA LEU A 84 8.01 5.19 -24.56
C LEU A 84 7.27 5.77 -25.78
N GLU A 85 6.73 6.99 -25.69
CA GLU A 85 6.05 7.64 -26.82
C GLU A 85 7.06 8.20 -27.82
N GLU A 86 6.78 8.00 -29.11
CA GLU A 86 7.43 8.73 -30.19
C GLU A 86 6.88 10.16 -30.33
N GLU A 87 7.53 11.00 -31.14
CA GLU A 87 7.16 12.42 -31.29
C GLU A 87 5.70 12.62 -31.73
N ASP A 88 5.21 11.77 -32.63
CA ASP A 88 3.85 11.79 -33.16
C ASP A 88 2.83 11.04 -32.27
N GLN A 89 3.28 10.51 -31.13
CA GLN A 89 2.48 9.75 -30.16
C GLN A 89 2.33 10.46 -28.80
N ARG A 90 2.86 11.67 -28.66
CA ARG A 90 2.87 12.38 -27.39
C ARG A 90 1.47 12.56 -26.81
N GLY A 91 1.27 12.04 -25.61
CA GLY A 91 0.01 12.03 -24.88
C GLY A 91 -0.89 10.83 -25.15
N LEU A 92 -0.51 9.90 -26.04
CA LEU A 92 -1.31 8.72 -26.34
C LEU A 92 -1.39 7.74 -25.16
N ALA A 93 -0.35 7.59 -24.34
CA ALA A 93 -0.39 6.73 -23.16
C ALA A 93 -1.49 7.19 -22.18
N HIS A 94 -1.53 8.50 -21.90
CA HIS A 94 -2.56 9.09 -21.06
C HIS A 94 -3.95 9.05 -21.72
N PHE A 95 -4.01 9.26 -23.05
CA PHE A 95 -5.25 9.12 -23.79
C PHE A 95 -5.81 7.69 -23.70
N VAL A 96 -4.96 6.67 -23.84
CA VAL A 96 -5.33 5.25 -23.74
C VAL A 96 -5.82 4.91 -22.33
N GLU A 97 -5.20 5.48 -21.29
CA GLU A 97 -5.67 5.33 -19.90
C GLU A 97 -7.11 5.83 -19.75
N HIS A 98 -7.42 7.04 -20.23
CA HIS A 98 -8.79 7.54 -20.25
C HIS A 98 -9.75 6.64 -21.05
N MET A 99 -9.33 6.19 -22.23
CA MET A 99 -10.17 5.36 -23.10
C MET A 99 -10.48 3.98 -22.51
N SER A 100 -9.70 3.51 -21.55
CA SER A 100 -9.95 2.24 -20.84
C SER A 100 -11.29 2.25 -20.07
N PHE A 101 -11.86 3.43 -19.80
CA PHE A 101 -13.16 3.61 -19.15
C PHE A 101 -14.29 4.03 -20.11
N ASN A 102 -13.97 4.26 -21.39
CA ASN A 102 -14.91 4.79 -22.40
C ASN A 102 -15.39 3.72 -23.40
N GLY A 103 -15.26 2.44 -23.05
CA GLY A 103 -15.86 1.34 -23.79
C GLY A 103 -14.96 0.13 -23.89
N THR A 104 -15.56 -1.04 -23.73
CA THR A 104 -14.93 -2.35 -23.99
C THR A 104 -15.89 -3.22 -24.79
N LEU A 105 -15.42 -4.38 -25.26
CA LEU A 105 -16.26 -5.34 -25.99
C LEU A 105 -17.54 -5.73 -25.23
N HIS A 106 -17.47 -5.87 -23.91
CA HIS A 106 -18.59 -6.31 -23.08
C HIS A 106 -19.27 -5.17 -22.29
N PHE A 107 -18.65 -3.99 -22.26
CA PHE A 107 -19.17 -2.80 -21.59
C PHE A 107 -19.04 -1.60 -22.55
N PRO A 108 -19.97 -1.43 -23.50
CA PRO A 108 -19.90 -0.33 -24.47
C PRO A 108 -20.11 1.03 -23.79
N GLY A 109 -19.51 2.08 -24.35
CA GLY A 109 -19.61 3.43 -23.82
C GLY A 109 -19.19 3.53 -22.35
N LEU A 110 -20.10 3.97 -21.49
CA LEU A 110 -19.84 4.17 -20.06
C LEU A 110 -20.31 3.00 -19.18
N ASP A 111 -20.62 1.84 -19.77
CA ASP A 111 -21.22 0.73 -19.01
C ASP A 111 -20.28 0.17 -17.94
N VAL A 112 -18.96 0.27 -18.11
CA VAL A 112 -18.00 -0.14 -17.07
C VAL A 112 -18.12 0.77 -15.84
N VAL A 113 -18.31 2.07 -16.06
CA VAL A 113 -18.53 3.06 -15.00
C VAL A 113 -19.86 2.78 -14.30
N ASN A 114 -20.93 2.60 -15.08
CA ASN A 114 -22.27 2.30 -14.56
C ASN A 114 -22.26 1.01 -13.73
N PHE A 115 -21.57 -0.02 -14.21
CA PHE A 115 -21.42 -1.29 -13.51
C PHE A 115 -20.69 -1.11 -12.17
N MET A 116 -19.53 -0.45 -12.17
CA MET A 116 -18.79 -0.16 -10.94
C MET A 116 -19.63 0.66 -9.94
N GLN A 117 -20.39 1.65 -10.42
CA GLN A 117 -21.29 2.44 -9.58
C GLN A 117 -22.44 1.62 -9.00
N SER A 118 -23.00 0.67 -9.76
CA SER A 118 -24.04 -0.25 -9.28
C SER A 118 -23.57 -1.14 -8.12
N LEU A 119 -22.25 -1.40 -8.03
CA LEU A 119 -21.60 -2.09 -6.92
C LEU A 119 -21.24 -1.16 -5.74
N GLY A 120 -21.62 0.12 -5.80
CA GLY A 120 -21.32 1.14 -4.79
C GLY A 120 -19.94 1.78 -4.92
N MET A 121 -19.20 1.51 -6.00
CA MET A 121 -17.91 2.16 -6.26
C MET A 121 -18.09 3.58 -6.82
N ARG A 122 -17.06 4.41 -6.67
CA ARG A 122 -17.04 5.80 -7.13
C ARG A 122 -15.67 6.10 -7.72
N PHE A 123 -15.64 6.80 -8.85
CA PHE A 123 -14.39 7.35 -9.40
C PHE A 123 -13.72 8.27 -8.38
N GLY A 124 -12.39 8.26 -8.33
CA GLY A 124 -11.59 8.98 -7.34
C GLY A 124 -11.49 8.24 -6.02
N ALA A 125 -12.63 7.91 -5.41
CA ALA A 125 -12.64 7.30 -4.08
C ALA A 125 -12.26 5.81 -4.07
N HIS A 126 -12.69 5.07 -5.10
CA HIS A 126 -12.56 3.61 -5.17
C HIS A 126 -11.89 3.14 -6.46
N VAL A 127 -12.09 3.86 -7.56
CA VAL A 127 -11.56 3.53 -8.89
C VAL A 127 -10.71 4.70 -9.37
N ASN A 128 -9.46 4.41 -9.70
CA ASN A 128 -8.47 5.38 -10.15
C ASN A 128 -7.58 4.74 -11.22
N ALA A 129 -6.98 5.58 -12.05
CA ALA A 129 -5.90 5.23 -12.96
C ALA A 129 -4.93 6.41 -13.05
N ASN A 130 -3.72 6.13 -13.52
CA ASN A 130 -2.68 7.12 -13.73
C ASN A 130 -1.73 6.65 -14.83
N THR A 131 -1.15 7.63 -15.53
CA THR A 131 -0.09 7.45 -16.51
C THR A 131 1.13 8.27 -16.13
#